data_AF-A0A928JDD7-F1
#
_entry.id   AF-A0A928JDD7-F1
#
_cell.length_a   1.000
_cell.length_b   1.000
_cell.length_c   1.000
_cell.angle_alpha   90.00
_cell.angle_beta   90.00
_cell.angle_gamma   90.00
#
_symmetry.space_group_name_H-M   'P 1'
#
loop_
_entity.id
_entity.type
_entity.pdbx_description
1 polymer ?
#
loop_
_entity_poly.entity_id
_entity_poly.type
_entity_poly.pdbx_seq_one_letter_code
_entity_poly.pdbx_strand_id
1 'polypeptide(L)'
;MSRVLRAVLAVILCVVLTSCSFGVEYSEEQVKKELPTDGELAKELSEMIQMLTVNSPILPEFEGIGEAMDSCRDSVLFYMLAENFGKYSGNIEKLDAAVAEYPLMQITNLIPAREFEETVYTAFGGTKKISNESGRIFVYLDKVASYTSVTMLDPDPVDVSVLQLSETENTYRMRVKCSAGEVESPEYTVIFVKREDDTAYFHSVTKMK
;
A
#
# COMPACT_ATOMS: atom_id res chain seq x y z
N MET A 1 54.63 -0.45 -10.34
CA MET A 1 53.33 0.08 -9.87
C MET A 1 53.52 0.69 -8.49
N SER A 2 53.34 2.00 -8.36
CA SER A 2 53.60 2.75 -7.13
C SER A 2 52.65 2.35 -6.00
N ARG A 3 53.10 2.46 -4.73
CA ARG A 3 52.29 2.19 -3.54
C ARG A 3 50.97 2.98 -3.51
N VAL A 4 50.95 4.15 -4.18
CA VAL A 4 49.78 5.01 -4.36
C VAL A 4 48.70 4.33 -5.19
N LEU A 5 49.07 3.60 -6.25
CA LEU A 5 48.11 2.92 -7.12
C LEU A 5 47.41 1.75 -6.40
N ARG A 6 48.10 1.08 -5.46
CA ARG A 6 47.50 0.02 -4.62
C ARG A 6 46.55 0.58 -3.56
N ALA A 7 46.84 1.77 -3.01
CA ALA A 7 45.96 2.43 -2.04
C ALA A 7 44.68 2.96 -2.70
N VAL A 8 44.79 3.53 -3.91
CA VAL A 8 43.61 4.02 -4.66
C VAL A 8 42.72 2.86 -5.10
N LEU A 9 43.29 1.72 -5.51
CA LEU A 9 42.48 0.54 -5.85
C LEU A 9 41.74 -0.03 -4.63
N ALA A 10 42.35 0.00 -3.44
CA ALA A 10 41.72 -0.49 -2.21
C ALA A 10 40.58 0.43 -1.73
N VAL A 11 40.71 1.75 -1.89
CA VAL A 11 39.64 2.71 -1.55
C VAL A 11 38.46 2.58 -2.53
N ILE A 12 38.72 2.40 -3.82
CA ILE A 12 37.65 2.17 -4.81
C ILE A 12 36.95 0.83 -4.57
N LEU A 13 37.68 -0.22 -4.17
CA LEU A 13 37.06 -1.51 -3.83
C LEU A 13 36.19 -1.42 -2.55
N CYS A 14 36.57 -0.60 -1.57
CA CYS A 14 35.74 -0.34 -0.38
C CYS A 14 34.49 0.49 -0.67
N VAL A 15 34.53 1.41 -1.65
CA VAL A 15 33.35 2.22 -2.04
C VAL A 15 32.39 1.43 -2.94
N VAL A 16 32.87 0.40 -3.65
CA VAL A 16 32.02 -0.44 -4.51
C VAL A 16 31.41 -1.63 -3.75
N LEU A 17 31.92 -1.99 -2.57
CA LEU A 17 31.35 -3.06 -1.73
C LEU A 17 30.24 -2.58 -0.77
N THR A 18 29.94 -1.28 -0.72
CA THR A 18 28.77 -0.73 0.00
C THR A 18 27.53 -0.58 -0.88
N SER A 19 27.58 -0.94 -2.17
CA SER A 19 26.37 -1.06 -3.01
C SER A 19 25.81 -2.49 -3.02
N CYS A 20 26.14 -3.30 -2.02
CA CYS A 20 25.28 -4.41 -1.65
C CYS A 20 24.00 -3.81 -1.06
N SER A 21 22.86 -4.19 -1.63
CA SER A 21 21.50 -4.01 -1.13
C SER A 21 21.39 -4.48 0.33
N PHE A 22 21.87 -3.68 1.27
CA PHE A 22 21.42 -3.72 2.65
C PHE A 22 20.08 -2.97 2.63
N GLY A 23 18.98 -3.70 2.78
CA GLY A 23 17.69 -3.08 3.04
C GLY A 23 17.87 -2.16 4.24
N VAL A 24 17.45 -0.90 4.11
CA VAL A 24 17.42 0.01 5.26
C VAL A 24 16.43 -0.60 6.24
N GLU A 25 16.92 -1.06 7.39
CA GLU A 25 16.08 -1.68 8.41
C GLU A 25 15.33 -0.57 9.17
N TYR A 26 14.20 -0.17 8.59
CA TYR A 26 13.42 0.97 9.06
C TYR A 26 12.79 0.75 10.44
N SER A 27 12.71 -0.48 10.94
CA SER A 27 12.22 -0.83 12.28
C SER A 27 13.21 -0.45 13.39
N GLU A 28 14.50 -0.31 13.07
CA GLU A 28 15.57 -0.03 14.05
C GLU A 28 15.98 1.45 14.14
N GLU A 29 15.54 2.30 13.21
CA GLU A 29 15.81 3.75 13.29
C GLU A 29 15.43 4.36 14.65
N GLN A 30 16.23 5.31 15.11
CA GLN A 30 15.97 5.99 16.37
C GLN A 30 14.80 6.97 16.23
N VAL A 31 13.91 6.96 17.22
CA VAL A 31 12.84 7.95 17.33
C VAL A 31 13.45 9.32 17.61
N LYS A 32 13.17 10.29 16.72
CA LYS A 32 13.56 11.69 16.89
C LYS A 32 12.58 12.44 17.77
N LYS A 33 11.28 12.19 17.57
CA LYS A 33 10.21 12.85 18.32
C LYS A 33 8.93 12.01 18.31
N GLU A 34 8.17 12.11 19.40
CA GLU A 34 6.78 11.69 19.45
C GLU A 34 5.90 12.80 18.85
N LEU A 35 4.86 12.39 18.14
CA LEU A 35 3.92 13.26 17.44
C LEU A 35 2.52 13.16 18.08
N PRO A 36 1.68 14.19 17.92
CA PRO A 36 0.28 14.11 18.35
C PRO A 36 -0.47 12.97 17.63
N THR A 37 -1.28 12.23 18.37
CA THR A 37 -2.08 11.10 17.84
C THR A 37 -3.40 11.54 17.21
N ASP A 38 -3.75 12.82 17.31
CA ASP A 38 -4.99 13.45 16.83
C ASP A 38 -4.75 14.63 15.87
N GLY A 39 -3.49 14.86 15.49
CA GLY A 39 -3.09 15.90 14.55
C GLY A 39 -3.35 15.53 13.09
N GLU A 40 -3.09 16.48 12.17
CA GLU A 40 -3.36 16.31 10.74
C GLU A 40 -2.62 15.12 10.14
N LEU A 41 -1.32 15.00 10.41
CA LEU A 41 -0.53 13.85 9.98
C LEU A 41 -1.09 12.51 10.49
N ALA A 42 -1.61 12.47 11.72
CA ALA A 42 -2.22 11.25 12.25
C ALA A 42 -3.49 10.86 11.50
N LYS A 43 -4.28 11.86 11.04
CA LYS A 43 -5.45 11.64 10.19
C LYS A 43 -5.06 11.15 8.81
N GLU A 44 -4.11 11.82 8.16
CA GLU A 44 -3.61 11.42 6.82
C GLU A 44 -3.10 9.97 6.82
N LEU A 45 -2.29 9.59 7.83
CA LEU A 45 -1.81 8.21 7.96
C LEU A 45 -2.94 7.23 8.32
N SER A 46 -3.97 7.67 9.05
CA SER A 46 -5.14 6.84 9.34
C SER A 46 -5.98 6.57 8.09
N GLU A 47 -6.17 7.58 7.23
CA GLU A 47 -6.85 7.43 5.93
C GLU A 47 -6.10 6.45 5.02
N MET A 48 -4.77 6.50 5.04
CA MET A 48 -3.97 5.47 4.36
C MET A 48 -4.27 4.07 4.92
N ILE A 49 -4.33 3.89 6.24
CA ILE A 49 -4.61 2.59 6.87
C ILE A 49 -5.99 2.06 6.47
N GLN A 50 -6.99 2.94 6.31
CA GLN A 50 -8.33 2.55 5.85
C GLN A 50 -8.34 1.91 4.45
N MET A 51 -7.34 2.20 3.60
CA MET A 51 -7.15 1.50 2.32
C MET A 51 -6.95 -0.02 2.50
N LEU A 52 -6.44 -0.46 3.64
CA LEU A 52 -6.11 -1.86 3.91
C LEU A 52 -7.28 -2.64 4.53
N THR A 53 -8.29 -1.96 5.06
CA THR A 53 -9.31 -2.52 5.97
C THR A 53 -10.64 -2.84 5.28
N VAL A 54 -10.61 -3.55 4.16
CA VAL A 54 -11.87 -3.87 3.44
C VAL A 54 -12.76 -4.78 4.25
N ASN A 55 -13.90 -4.24 4.68
CA ASN A 55 -14.96 -4.93 5.41
C ASN A 55 -14.44 -5.75 6.60
N SER A 56 -13.31 -5.34 7.16
CA SER A 56 -12.66 -6.00 8.27
C SER A 56 -11.71 -5.03 8.96
N PRO A 57 -11.77 -4.92 10.31
CA PRO A 57 -10.79 -4.16 11.07
C PRO A 57 -9.44 -4.91 11.19
N ILE A 58 -9.30 -6.10 10.60
CA ILE A 58 -8.05 -6.88 10.68
C ILE A 58 -7.11 -6.47 9.55
N LEU A 59 -5.98 -5.87 9.92
CA LEU A 59 -4.93 -5.51 8.96
C LEU A 59 -4.12 -6.75 8.53
N PRO A 60 -3.86 -6.92 7.22
CA PRO A 60 -2.89 -7.91 6.76
C PRO A 60 -1.47 -7.49 7.18
N GLU A 61 -0.67 -8.47 7.61
CA GLU A 61 0.75 -8.26 7.88
C GLU A 61 1.55 -8.37 6.58
N PHE A 62 2.50 -7.47 6.36
CA PHE A 62 3.37 -7.50 5.19
C PHE A 62 4.65 -6.68 5.43
N GLU A 63 5.69 -7.02 4.68
CA GLU A 63 6.90 -6.21 4.52
C GLU A 63 7.20 -5.93 3.04
N GLY A 64 7.08 -4.66 2.66
CA GLY A 64 7.31 -4.19 1.30
C GLY A 64 6.19 -4.51 0.31
N ILE A 65 6.31 -3.93 -0.89
CA ILE A 65 5.26 -3.95 -1.92
C ILE A 65 4.89 -5.36 -2.41
N GLY A 66 5.83 -6.32 -2.42
CA GLY A 66 5.57 -7.67 -2.92
C GLY A 66 4.52 -8.38 -2.07
N GLU A 67 4.80 -8.51 -0.78
CA GLU A 67 3.88 -9.13 0.19
C GLU A 67 2.60 -8.31 0.36
N ALA A 68 2.70 -6.97 0.26
CA ALA A 68 1.54 -6.11 0.28
C ALA A 68 0.57 -6.43 -0.87
N MET A 69 1.06 -6.66 -2.09
CA MET A 69 0.19 -6.99 -3.23
C MET A 69 -0.38 -8.41 -3.17
N ASP A 70 0.34 -9.36 -2.57
CA ASP A 70 -0.19 -10.70 -2.34
C ASP A 70 -1.38 -10.67 -1.36
N SER A 71 -1.40 -9.73 -0.41
CA SER A 71 -2.38 -9.70 0.69
C SER A 71 -3.44 -8.60 0.58
N CYS A 72 -3.13 -7.47 -0.07
CA CYS A 72 -3.94 -6.24 -0.01
C CYS A 72 -4.52 -5.82 -1.36
N ARG A 73 -4.34 -6.60 -2.44
CA ARG A 73 -4.83 -6.24 -3.79
C ARG A 73 -6.32 -5.90 -3.81
N ASP A 74 -7.14 -6.81 -3.28
CA ASP A 74 -8.58 -6.58 -3.16
C ASP A 74 -8.88 -5.34 -2.31
N SER A 75 -8.06 -5.09 -1.28
CA SER A 75 -8.24 -3.93 -0.40
C SER A 75 -8.03 -2.60 -1.13
N VAL A 76 -6.95 -2.50 -1.89
CA VAL A 76 -6.63 -1.32 -2.69
C VAL A 76 -7.68 -1.11 -3.79
N LEU A 77 -8.08 -2.16 -4.51
CA LEU A 77 -9.10 -2.07 -5.56
C LEU A 77 -10.46 -1.64 -5.00
N PHE A 78 -10.83 -2.15 -3.84
CA PHE A 78 -12.04 -1.73 -3.15
C PHE A 78 -11.97 -0.26 -2.76
N TYR A 79 -10.87 0.19 -2.14
CA TYR A 79 -10.67 1.57 -1.76
C TYR A 79 -10.80 2.51 -2.97
N MET A 80 -10.15 2.16 -4.08
CA MET A 80 -10.30 2.88 -5.35
C MET A 80 -11.77 2.97 -5.77
N LEU A 81 -12.49 1.84 -5.76
CA LEU A 81 -13.89 1.79 -6.18
C LEU A 81 -14.81 2.60 -5.25
N ALA A 82 -14.59 2.55 -3.94
CA ALA A 82 -15.37 3.28 -2.95
C ALA A 82 -15.19 4.79 -3.10
N GLU A 83 -13.93 5.27 -3.17
CA GLU A 83 -13.61 6.69 -3.28
C GLU A 83 -14.03 7.30 -4.63
N ASN A 84 -14.08 6.50 -5.69
CA ASN A 84 -14.31 6.98 -7.06
C ASN A 84 -15.38 6.16 -7.80
N PHE A 85 -16.46 5.77 -7.10
CA PHE A 85 -17.50 4.91 -7.68
C PHE A 85 -18.06 5.44 -9.00
N GLY A 86 -18.38 6.74 -9.07
CA GLY A 86 -18.92 7.36 -10.28
C GLY A 86 -17.96 7.28 -11.48
N LYS A 87 -16.64 7.34 -11.25
CA LYS A 87 -15.63 7.23 -12.30
C LYS A 87 -15.59 5.83 -12.91
N TYR A 88 -15.67 4.79 -12.07
CA TYR A 88 -15.50 3.40 -12.49
C TYR A 88 -16.81 2.71 -12.91
N SER A 89 -17.95 3.22 -12.47
CA SER A 89 -19.29 2.70 -12.81
C SER A 89 -20.06 3.58 -13.81
N GLY A 90 -19.58 4.81 -14.07
CA GLY A 90 -20.28 5.79 -14.92
C GLY A 90 -19.85 5.83 -16.39
N ASN A 91 -18.75 5.16 -16.77
CA ASN A 91 -18.27 5.16 -18.15
C ASN A 91 -18.93 4.02 -18.96
N ILE A 92 -20.15 4.29 -19.44
CA ILE A 92 -20.98 3.32 -20.16
C ILE A 92 -20.28 2.75 -21.40
N GLU A 93 -19.55 3.57 -22.16
CA GLU A 93 -18.82 3.11 -23.35
C GLU A 93 -17.79 2.03 -23.02
N LYS A 94 -17.01 2.22 -21.95
CA LYS A 94 -16.04 1.21 -21.49
C LYS A 94 -16.73 -0.04 -20.94
N LEU A 95 -17.84 0.13 -20.22
CA LEU A 95 -18.61 -0.98 -19.67
C LEU A 95 -19.21 -1.84 -20.79
N ASP A 96 -19.83 -1.22 -21.80
CA ASP A 96 -20.40 -1.92 -22.95
C ASP A 96 -19.31 -2.67 -23.74
N ALA A 97 -18.14 -2.05 -23.93
CA ALA A 97 -17.00 -2.70 -24.57
C ALA A 97 -16.51 -3.93 -23.79
N ALA A 98 -16.47 -3.86 -22.45
CA ALA A 98 -16.09 -5.01 -21.63
C ALA A 98 -17.17 -6.11 -21.63
N VAL A 99 -18.45 -5.74 -21.58
CA VAL A 99 -19.56 -6.71 -21.68
C VAL A 99 -19.54 -7.43 -23.03
N ALA A 100 -19.19 -6.74 -24.12
CA ALA A 100 -19.04 -7.37 -25.43
C ALA A 100 -17.93 -8.44 -25.44
N GLU A 101 -16.82 -8.21 -24.73
CA GLU A 101 -15.71 -9.15 -24.62
C GLU A 101 -15.97 -10.30 -23.63
N TYR A 102 -16.85 -10.08 -22.64
CA TYR A 102 -17.20 -11.02 -21.58
C TYR A 102 -18.72 -11.12 -21.37
N PRO A 103 -19.49 -11.63 -22.36
CA PRO A 103 -20.96 -11.56 -22.35
C PRO A 103 -21.64 -12.40 -21.26
N LEU A 104 -20.91 -13.31 -20.61
CA LEU A 104 -21.41 -14.14 -19.51
C LEU A 104 -21.15 -13.52 -18.12
N MET A 105 -20.43 -12.40 -18.04
CA MET A 105 -20.12 -11.73 -16.78
C MET A 105 -21.02 -10.51 -16.59
N GLN A 106 -21.50 -10.32 -15.36
CA GLN A 106 -22.22 -9.11 -14.97
C GLN A 106 -21.20 -8.03 -14.58
N ILE A 107 -20.69 -7.30 -15.57
CA ILE A 107 -19.74 -6.20 -15.36
C ILE A 107 -20.52 -4.92 -15.05
N THR A 108 -20.30 -4.36 -13.85
CA THR A 108 -20.97 -3.13 -13.39
C THR A 108 -20.01 -2.00 -13.07
N ASN A 109 -18.71 -2.30 -13.02
CA ASN A 109 -17.64 -1.36 -12.76
C ASN A 109 -16.36 -1.84 -13.45
N LEU A 110 -15.48 -0.91 -13.78
CA LEU A 110 -14.17 -1.21 -14.35
C LEU A 110 -13.11 -0.28 -13.76
N ILE A 111 -12.10 -0.87 -13.13
CA ILE A 111 -10.89 -0.18 -12.65
C ILE A 111 -9.76 -0.53 -13.61
N PRO A 112 -9.22 0.42 -14.40
CA PRO A 112 -8.12 0.12 -15.30
C PRO A 112 -6.88 -0.36 -14.55
N ALA A 113 -6.22 -1.41 -15.04
CA ALA A 113 -5.09 -2.00 -14.32
C ALA A 113 -3.90 -1.06 -14.16
N ARG A 114 -3.72 -0.14 -15.12
CA ARG A 114 -2.73 0.93 -15.03
C ARG A 114 -3.01 1.88 -13.86
N GLU A 115 -4.27 2.26 -13.65
CA GLU A 115 -4.64 3.14 -12.55
C GLU A 115 -4.44 2.44 -11.21
N PHE A 116 -4.74 1.14 -11.13
CA PHE A 116 -4.43 0.32 -9.96
C PHE A 116 -2.92 0.30 -9.67
N GLU A 117 -2.10 0.03 -10.69
CA GLU A 117 -0.63 0.02 -10.56
C GLU A 117 -0.09 1.39 -10.08
N GLU A 118 -0.60 2.49 -10.63
CA GLU A 118 -0.25 3.86 -10.20
C GLU A 118 -0.65 4.12 -8.74
N THR A 119 -1.84 3.67 -8.31
CA THR A 119 -2.29 3.77 -6.91
C THR A 119 -1.39 2.96 -5.99
N VAL A 120 -1.00 1.74 -6.38
CA VAL A 120 -0.11 0.91 -5.55
C VAL A 120 1.26 1.56 -5.39
N TYR A 121 1.89 2.05 -6.46
CA TYR A 121 3.19 2.74 -6.33
C TYR A 121 3.08 4.01 -5.48
N THR A 122 1.95 4.69 -5.53
CA THR A 122 1.67 5.85 -4.66
C THR A 122 1.49 5.44 -3.20
N ALA A 123 0.86 4.30 -2.90
CA ALA A 123 0.57 3.90 -1.53
C ALA A 123 1.70 3.07 -0.88
N PHE A 124 2.45 2.27 -1.64
CA PHE A 124 3.45 1.31 -1.13
C PHE A 124 4.87 1.55 -1.65
N GLY A 125 5.05 2.56 -2.52
CA GLY A 125 6.33 2.86 -3.14
C GLY A 125 6.81 1.76 -4.10
N GLY A 126 8.10 1.81 -4.44
CA GLY A 126 8.75 0.79 -5.27
C GLY A 126 8.61 0.99 -6.78
N THR A 127 9.42 0.23 -7.51
CA THR A 127 9.49 0.21 -8.98
C THR A 127 9.29 -1.20 -9.55
N LYS A 128 8.96 -2.15 -8.67
CA LYS A 128 8.74 -3.55 -9.07
C LYS A 128 7.40 -3.66 -9.78
N LYS A 129 7.43 -4.18 -11.00
CA LYS A 129 6.23 -4.47 -11.78
C LYS A 129 5.30 -5.39 -10.98
N ILE A 130 4.04 -4.96 -10.82
CA ILE A 130 3.00 -5.74 -10.17
C ILE A 130 2.34 -6.62 -11.24
N SER A 131 2.18 -7.92 -10.96
CA SER A 131 1.42 -8.82 -11.83
C SER A 131 -0.06 -8.44 -11.80
N ASN A 132 -0.73 -8.56 -12.95
CA ASN A 132 -2.18 -8.51 -12.98
C ASN A 132 -2.74 -9.91 -12.74
N GLU A 133 -3.54 -10.05 -11.70
CA GLU A 133 -4.16 -11.32 -11.32
C GLU A 133 -5.47 -11.07 -10.57
N SER A 134 -6.37 -12.04 -10.63
CA SER A 134 -7.64 -11.98 -9.92
C SER A 134 -7.44 -12.24 -8.42
N GLY A 135 -8.11 -11.44 -7.60
CA GLY A 135 -8.29 -11.68 -6.18
C GLY A 135 -9.57 -12.44 -5.88
N ARG A 136 -10.03 -12.36 -4.64
CA ARG A 136 -11.27 -12.96 -4.17
C ARG A 136 -12.48 -12.10 -4.53
N ILE A 137 -12.33 -10.78 -4.42
CA ILE A 137 -13.42 -9.80 -4.62
C ILE A 137 -13.36 -9.19 -6.02
N PHE A 138 -12.14 -9.00 -6.54
CA PHE A 138 -11.93 -8.43 -7.87
C PHE A 138 -11.37 -9.45 -8.85
N VAL A 139 -11.94 -9.46 -10.04
CA VAL A 139 -11.47 -10.30 -11.15
C VAL A 139 -10.74 -9.43 -12.17
N TYR A 140 -9.55 -9.85 -12.58
CA TYR A 140 -8.82 -9.22 -13.67
C TYR A 140 -9.35 -9.70 -15.02
N LEU A 141 -9.71 -8.75 -15.88
CA LEU A 141 -10.19 -8.95 -17.24
C LEU A 141 -9.05 -8.59 -18.22
N ASP A 142 -8.36 -9.60 -18.71
CA ASP A 142 -7.17 -9.49 -19.55
C ASP A 142 -7.40 -8.77 -20.89
N LYS A 143 -8.51 -9.05 -21.57
CA LYS A 143 -8.85 -8.48 -22.89
C LYS A 143 -9.09 -6.97 -22.85
N VAL A 144 -9.52 -6.44 -21.71
CA VAL A 144 -9.78 -5.00 -21.51
C VAL A 144 -8.84 -4.37 -20.48
N ALA A 145 -7.83 -5.12 -20.03
CA ALA A 145 -6.81 -4.72 -19.05
C ALA A 145 -7.39 -3.96 -17.83
N SER A 146 -8.46 -4.49 -17.23
CA SER A 146 -9.19 -3.84 -16.15
C SER A 146 -9.67 -4.85 -15.11
N TYR A 147 -9.97 -4.38 -13.90
CA TYR A 147 -10.58 -5.16 -12.83
C TYR A 147 -12.08 -4.86 -12.74
N THR A 148 -12.88 -5.86 -12.42
CA THR A 148 -14.31 -5.72 -12.06
C THR A 148 -14.54 -6.37 -10.70
N SER A 149 -15.42 -5.80 -9.88
CA SER A 149 -15.89 -6.49 -8.68
C SER A 149 -16.86 -7.63 -9.04
N VAL A 150 -16.88 -8.69 -8.22
CA VAL A 150 -17.83 -9.81 -8.36
C VAL A 150 -19.11 -9.61 -7.54
N THR A 151 -19.12 -8.65 -6.61
CA THR A 151 -20.28 -8.29 -5.78
C THR A 151 -20.44 -6.78 -5.70
N MET A 152 -21.65 -6.34 -5.34
CA MET A 152 -21.83 -4.99 -4.81
C MET A 152 -21.03 -4.85 -3.52
N LEU A 153 -20.36 -3.71 -3.40
CA LEU A 153 -19.57 -3.37 -2.23
C LEU A 153 -20.45 -2.55 -1.29
N ASP A 154 -20.62 -3.04 -0.07
CA ASP A 154 -21.15 -2.26 1.03
C ASP A 154 -19.98 -2.04 2.01
N PRO A 155 -19.41 -0.83 2.08
CA PRO A 155 -18.29 -0.57 2.96
C PRO A 155 -18.78 -0.50 4.40
N ASP A 156 -18.28 -1.40 5.24
CA ASP A 156 -18.34 -1.19 6.68
C ASP A 156 -17.23 -0.20 7.06
N PRO A 157 -17.56 0.99 7.58
CA PRO A 157 -16.55 1.97 7.98
C PRO A 157 -15.68 1.37 9.09
N VAL A 158 -14.37 1.51 8.92
CA VAL A 158 -13.38 1.09 9.92
C VAL A 158 -12.78 2.32 10.58
N ASP A 159 -12.93 2.39 11.89
CA ASP A 159 -12.33 3.43 12.71
C ASP A 159 -10.89 3.04 13.07
N VAL A 160 -9.94 3.96 12.84
CA VAL A 160 -8.53 3.77 13.18
C VAL A 160 -8.21 4.58 14.45
N SER A 161 -7.93 3.86 15.53
CA SER A 161 -7.49 4.44 16.80
C SER A 161 -5.97 4.49 16.88
N VAL A 162 -5.42 5.71 16.90
CA VAL A 162 -3.97 5.94 16.98
C VAL A 162 -3.51 5.86 18.44
N LEU A 163 -2.72 4.85 18.76
CA LEU A 163 -2.17 4.63 20.11
C LEU A 163 -0.86 5.35 20.33
N GLN A 164 -0.03 5.43 19.28
CA GLN A 164 1.25 6.11 19.30
C GLN A 164 1.60 6.55 17.87
N LEU A 165 2.21 7.73 17.74
CA LEU A 165 2.80 8.18 16.49
C LEU A 165 4.17 8.78 16.79
N SER A 166 5.19 8.28 16.10
CA SER A 166 6.57 8.73 16.27
C SER A 166 7.22 8.96 14.92
N GLU A 167 8.17 9.89 14.90
CA GLU A 167 8.95 10.24 13.71
C GLU A 167 10.41 9.84 13.91
N THR A 168 11.00 9.21 12.89
CA THR A 168 12.43 8.89 12.79
C THR A 168 13.11 9.77 11.74
N GLU A 169 14.32 9.42 11.30
CA GLU A 169 14.94 10.07 10.14
C GLU A 169 14.05 9.92 8.89
N ASN A 170 13.76 8.68 8.50
CA ASN A 170 13.15 8.39 7.20
C ASN A 170 11.71 7.90 7.30
N THR A 171 11.18 7.67 8.50
CA THR A 171 9.86 7.05 8.67
C THR A 171 8.96 7.74 9.67
N TYR A 172 7.66 7.50 9.51
CA TYR A 172 6.68 7.59 10.57
C TYR A 172 6.37 6.19 11.06
N ARG A 173 6.34 5.99 12.38
CA ARG A 173 5.92 4.74 13.00
C ARG A 173 4.68 4.98 13.81
N MET A 174 3.64 4.23 13.48
CA MET A 174 2.32 4.39 14.05
C MET A 174 1.88 3.08 14.69
N ARG A 175 1.43 3.15 15.95
CA ARG A 175 0.74 2.03 16.60
C ARG A 175 -0.74 2.29 16.57
N VAL A 176 -1.50 1.31 16.09
CA VAL A 176 -2.94 1.45 15.87
C VAL A 176 -3.73 0.25 16.34
N LYS A 177 -5.01 0.50 16.63
CA LYS A 177 -6.08 -0.50 16.59
C LYS A 177 -7.13 -0.05 15.60
N CYS A 178 -7.79 -1.00 14.98
CA CYS A 178 -8.92 -0.75 14.10
C CYS A 178 -10.17 -1.37 14.72
N SER A 179 -11.33 -0.75 14.49
CA SER A 179 -12.63 -1.27 14.93
C SER A 179 -13.68 -1.12 13.85
N ALA A 180 -14.57 -2.11 13.77
CA ALA A 180 -15.75 -2.10 12.90
C ALA A 180 -16.93 -2.71 13.68
N GLY A 181 -17.91 -1.87 14.04
CA GLY A 181 -19.02 -2.30 14.91
C GLY A 181 -18.50 -2.82 16.27
N GLU A 182 -18.81 -4.08 16.59
CA GLU A 182 -18.38 -4.73 17.84
C GLU A 182 -17.03 -5.46 17.72
N VAL A 183 -16.40 -5.46 16.53
CA VAL A 183 -15.13 -6.15 16.30
C VAL A 183 -13.98 -5.18 16.46
N GLU A 184 -13.05 -5.49 17.37
CA GLU A 184 -11.78 -4.80 17.53
C GLU A 184 -10.61 -5.65 17.05
N SER A 185 -9.62 -4.99 16.47
CA SER A 185 -8.39 -5.63 16.02
C SER A 185 -7.36 -5.77 17.16
N PRO A 186 -6.37 -6.66 17.00
CA PRO A 186 -5.10 -6.55 17.70
C PRO A 186 -4.42 -5.20 17.48
N GLU A 187 -3.38 -4.91 18.28
CA GLU A 187 -2.50 -3.77 17.99
C GLU A 187 -1.57 -4.08 16.83
N TYR A 188 -1.35 -3.09 15.97
CA TYR A 188 -0.40 -3.18 14.88
C TYR A 188 0.62 -2.06 14.99
N THR A 189 1.85 -2.35 14.55
CA THR A 189 2.83 -1.33 14.20
C THR A 189 2.83 -1.18 12.69
N VAL A 190 2.64 0.05 12.23
CA VAL A 190 2.66 0.44 10.83
C VAL A 190 3.84 1.38 10.61
N ILE A 191 4.67 1.07 9.62
CA ILE A 191 5.81 1.90 9.22
C ILE A 191 5.50 2.54 7.88
N PHE A 192 5.61 3.86 7.82
CA PHE A 192 5.51 4.64 6.59
C PHE A 192 6.87 5.28 6.28
N VAL A 193 7.36 5.16 5.05
CA VAL A 193 8.56 5.87 4.61
C VAL A 193 8.18 7.24 4.08
N LYS A 194 8.91 8.27 4.49
CA LYS A 194 8.77 9.65 4.02
C LYS A 194 9.30 9.78 2.60
N ARG A 195 8.65 10.62 1.80
CA ARG A 195 9.13 11.07 0.49
C ARG A 195 9.70 12.48 0.57
N GLU A 196 10.41 12.88 -0.47
CA GLU A 196 10.94 14.25 -0.62
C GLU A 196 9.83 15.29 -0.84
N ASP A 197 8.64 14.86 -1.26
CA ASP A 197 7.47 15.72 -1.50
C ASP A 197 6.54 15.84 -0.26
N ASP A 198 7.06 15.52 0.92
CA ASP A 198 6.36 15.49 2.21
C ASP A 198 5.19 14.48 2.30
N THR A 199 5.01 13.61 1.30
CA THR A 199 4.08 12.47 1.41
C THR A 199 4.75 11.24 2.02
N ALA A 200 3.98 10.18 2.26
CA ALA A 200 4.51 8.92 2.76
C ALA A 200 3.94 7.71 2.01
N TYR A 201 4.59 6.55 2.16
CA TYR A 201 4.10 5.28 1.64
C TYR A 201 4.31 4.15 2.66
N PHE A 202 3.47 3.13 2.60
CA PHE A 202 3.57 1.94 3.43
C PHE A 202 4.89 1.20 3.19
N HIS A 203 5.63 0.98 4.27
CA HIS A 203 6.73 0.03 4.28
C HIS A 203 6.25 -1.33 4.77
N SER A 204 5.63 -1.36 5.95
CA SER A 204 5.25 -2.61 6.61
C SER A 204 4.09 -2.42 7.59
N VAL A 205 3.39 -3.53 7.83
CA VAL A 205 2.39 -3.69 8.88
C VAL A 205 2.73 -4.97 9.63
N THR A 206 2.85 -4.87 10.95
CA THR A 206 3.20 -6.01 11.81
C THR A 206 2.30 -6.05 13.03
N LYS A 207 1.73 -7.22 13.32
CA LYS A 207 0.90 -7.43 14.50
C LYS A 207 1.77 -7.48 15.75
N MET A 208 1.33 -6.79 16.80
CA MET A 208 1.98 -6.84 18.10
C MET A 208 1.61 -8.13 18.83
N LYS A 209 2.62 -8.77 19.43
CA LYS A 209 2.48 -10.02 20.19
C LYS A 209 2.15 -9.75 21.65
#